data_AF-A0AAV6PDT9-F1
#
_entry.id   AF-A0AAV6PDT9-F1
#
_cell.length_a   1.000
_cell.length_b   1.000
_cell.length_c   1.000
_cell.angle_alpha   90.00
_cell.angle_beta   90.00
_cell.angle_gamma   90.00
#
_symmetry.space_group_name_H-M   'P 1'
#
loop_
_entity.id
_entity.type
_entity.pdbx_description
1 polymer ?
#
loop_
_entity_poly.entity_id
_entity_poly.type
_entity_poly.pdbx_seq_one_letter_code
_entity_poly.pdbx_strand_id
1 'polypeptide(L)'
;MDAALQVQPVDSWDSFPLFQLLNNFLRTDSHLCNGTFHKHLQDLFVPLVVRYIDLMESSIAQSIHRGFEQETWQSVNNGSATSEDLFWKLDALQMFVLDLHWPEPEFAKHLEQRLKLMASDMMEACVKRTKSAFDAKMQKASKSTDFRVPLSVCTMFNVLMDAKKQCSKLCVLDTGQE
;
A
#
# COMPACT_ATOMS: atom_id res chain seq x y z
N MET A 1 29.05 2.88 -8.07
CA MET A 1 27.68 2.72 -7.58
C MET A 1 27.61 2.97 -6.07
N ASP A 2 28.37 2.21 -5.29
CA ASP A 2 28.42 2.32 -3.82
C ASP A 2 28.75 3.74 -3.33
N ALA A 3 29.78 4.35 -3.92
CA ALA A 3 30.14 5.74 -3.61
C ALA A 3 29.03 6.74 -3.92
N ALA A 4 28.19 6.49 -4.94
CA ALA A 4 27.07 7.36 -5.28
C ALA A 4 25.87 7.16 -4.34
N LEU A 5 25.63 5.92 -3.89
CA LEU A 5 24.59 5.59 -2.91
C LEU A 5 24.93 6.13 -1.50
N GLN A 6 26.21 6.20 -1.14
CA GLN A 6 26.66 6.75 0.14
C GLN A 6 26.48 8.26 0.30
N VAL A 7 26.42 9.01 -0.82
CA VAL A 7 26.19 10.47 -0.80
C VAL A 7 24.71 10.83 -0.95
N GLN A 8 23.83 9.83 -1.11
CA GLN A 8 22.40 10.07 -1.19
C GLN A 8 21.87 10.58 0.16
N PRO A 9 20.90 11.51 0.14
CA PRO A 9 20.20 11.93 1.36
C PRO A 9 19.55 10.74 2.09
N VAL A 10 19.42 10.86 3.42
CA VAL A 10 18.69 9.85 4.21
C VAL A 10 17.25 9.76 3.71
N ASP A 11 16.74 8.54 3.57
CA ASP A 11 15.39 8.23 3.08
C ASP A 11 15.11 8.78 1.65
N SER A 12 16.13 8.86 0.79
CA SER A 12 15.95 9.10 -0.65
C SER A 12 15.72 7.79 -1.41
N TRP A 13 14.74 7.79 -2.31
CA TRP A 13 14.31 6.61 -3.08
C TRP A 13 14.64 6.69 -4.57
N ASP A 14 15.39 7.73 -4.98
CA ASP A 14 15.76 8.01 -6.37
C ASP A 14 16.63 6.92 -7.01
N SER A 15 17.22 6.06 -6.18
CA SER A 15 18.05 4.94 -6.59
C SER A 15 17.24 3.69 -6.99
N PHE A 16 15.95 3.60 -6.66
CA PHE A 16 15.13 2.43 -6.98
C PHE A 16 14.93 2.20 -8.49
N PRO A 17 14.67 3.23 -9.33
CA PRO A 17 14.62 3.03 -10.79
C PRO A 17 15.93 2.49 -11.36
N LEU A 18 17.07 2.91 -10.80
CA LEU A 18 18.38 2.38 -11.18
C LEU A 18 18.51 0.90 -10.80
N PHE A 19 18.09 0.52 -9.59
CA PHE A 19 18.04 -0.89 -9.19
C PHE A 19 17.16 -1.71 -10.12
N GLN A 20 15.94 -1.25 -10.45
CA GLN A 20 15.04 -1.95 -11.36
C GLN A 20 15.66 -2.16 -12.74
N LEU A 21 16.29 -1.13 -13.31
CA LEU A 21 16.97 -1.21 -14.60
C LEU A 21 18.10 -2.26 -14.57
N LEU A 22 18.97 -2.19 -13.56
CA LEU A 22 20.10 -3.11 -13.40
C LEU A 22 19.62 -4.54 -13.15
N ASN A 23 18.63 -4.72 -12.27
CA ASN A 23 18.05 -6.01 -11.94
C ASN A 23 17.43 -6.65 -13.18
N ASN A 24 16.62 -5.91 -13.94
CA ASN A 24 16.01 -6.42 -15.17
C ASN A 24 17.06 -6.83 -16.21
N PHE A 25 18.13 -6.05 -16.36
CA PHE A 25 19.23 -6.43 -17.25
C PHE A 25 19.93 -7.71 -16.78
N LEU A 26 20.32 -7.79 -15.50
CA LEU A 26 21.05 -8.94 -14.94
C LEU A 26 20.22 -10.22 -14.94
N ARG A 27 18.90 -10.13 -14.76
CA ARG A 27 18.00 -11.29 -14.82
C ARG A 27 17.83 -11.88 -16.22
N THR A 28 18.05 -11.10 -17.28
CA THR A 28 17.93 -11.60 -18.67
C THR A 28 19.13 -12.45 -19.12
N ASP A 29 20.28 -12.34 -18.45
CA ASP A 29 21.48 -13.10 -18.77
C ASP A 29 21.72 -14.20 -17.72
N SER A 30 21.68 -15.47 -18.16
CA SER A 30 21.85 -16.64 -17.30
C SER A 30 23.22 -16.74 -16.63
N HIS A 31 24.25 -16.08 -17.16
CA HIS A 31 25.60 -16.06 -16.59
C HIS A 31 25.81 -14.94 -15.57
N LEU A 32 25.00 -13.87 -15.65
CA LEU A 32 25.09 -12.72 -14.74
C LEU A 32 24.02 -12.78 -13.64
N CYS A 33 22.91 -13.47 -13.90
CA CYS A 33 21.85 -13.69 -12.94
C CYS A 33 22.41 -14.44 -11.72
N ASN A 34 22.24 -13.82 -10.55
CA ASN A 34 22.73 -14.31 -9.25
C ASN A 34 24.26 -14.46 -9.16
N GLY A 35 25.00 -13.79 -10.05
CA GLY A 35 26.44 -13.61 -9.92
C GLY A 35 26.84 -12.72 -8.74
N THR A 36 28.13 -12.56 -8.51
CA THR A 36 28.68 -11.80 -7.37
C THR A 36 28.21 -10.35 -7.34
N PHE A 37 28.19 -9.67 -8.49
CA PHE A 37 27.67 -8.31 -8.60
C PHE A 37 26.16 -8.23 -8.33
N HIS A 38 25.39 -9.21 -8.82
CA HIS A 38 23.94 -9.23 -8.59
C HIS A 38 23.58 -9.41 -7.12
N LYS A 39 24.35 -10.21 -6.39
CA LYS A 39 24.18 -10.39 -4.94
C LYS A 39 24.58 -9.15 -4.16
N HIS A 40 25.73 -8.55 -4.49
CA HIS A 40 26.15 -7.27 -3.89
C HIS A 40 25.11 -6.16 -4.10
N LEU A 41 24.53 -6.09 -5.29
CA LEU A 41 23.44 -5.17 -5.61
C LEU A 41 22.21 -5.42 -4.73
N GLN A 42 21.82 -6.69 -4.54
CA GLN A 42 20.72 -7.05 -3.65
C GLN A 42 21.02 -6.62 -2.20
N ASP A 43 22.18 -6.98 -1.66
CA ASP A 43 22.58 -6.68 -0.28
C ASP A 43 22.53 -5.17 0.04
N LEU A 44 22.86 -4.33 -0.94
CA LEU A 44 22.77 -2.88 -0.80
C LEU A 44 21.33 -2.35 -0.76
N PHE A 45 20.42 -2.94 -1.54
CA PHE A 45 19.04 -2.46 -1.69
C PHE A 45 18.05 -3.10 -0.72
N VAL A 46 18.33 -4.28 -0.16
CA VAL A 46 17.50 -4.91 0.89
C VAL A 46 17.14 -3.92 2.00
N PRO A 47 18.10 -3.28 2.70
CA PRO A 47 17.76 -2.37 3.80
C PRO A 47 16.99 -1.13 3.34
N LEU A 48 17.22 -0.66 2.10
CA LEU A 48 16.50 0.49 1.54
C LEU A 48 15.03 0.15 1.26
N VAL A 49 14.77 -1.00 0.63
CA VAL A 49 13.41 -1.46 0.34
C VAL A 49 12.63 -1.72 1.63
N VAL A 50 13.26 -2.37 2.62
CA VAL A 50 12.65 -2.60 3.94
C VAL A 50 12.31 -1.26 4.61
N ARG A 51 13.27 -0.32 4.64
CA ARG A 51 13.07 1.01 5.23
C ARG A 51 11.93 1.78 4.54
N TYR A 52 11.86 1.75 3.22
CA TYR A 52 10.79 2.38 2.46
C TYR A 52 9.41 1.80 2.83
N ILE A 53 9.30 0.48 2.89
CA ILE A 53 8.05 -0.21 3.29
C ILE A 53 7.68 0.15 4.73
N ASP A 54 8.62 0.17 5.68
CA ASP A 54 8.36 0.55 7.07
C ASP A 54 7.81 1.99 7.20
N LEU A 55 8.36 2.92 6.42
CA LEU A 55 7.92 4.32 6.41
C LEU A 55 6.55 4.47 5.75
N MET A 56 6.30 3.75 4.66
CA MET A 56 4.99 3.69 4.02
C MET A 56 3.95 3.10 4.97
N GLU A 57 4.30 2.02 5.68
CA GLU A 57 3.45 1.39 6.68
C GLU A 57 3.02 2.41 7.75
N SER A 58 4.01 3.11 8.31
CA SER A 58 3.80 4.14 9.32
C SER A 58 2.97 5.31 8.78
N SER A 59 3.25 5.77 7.56
CA SER A 59 2.54 6.87 6.91
C SER A 59 1.06 6.54 6.69
N ILE A 60 0.78 5.33 6.20
CA ILE A 60 -0.59 4.88 5.95
C ILE A 60 -1.34 4.68 7.28
N ALA A 61 -0.71 4.06 8.28
CA ALA A 61 -1.32 3.88 9.60
C ALA A 61 -1.67 5.23 10.25
N GLN A 62 -0.80 6.23 10.13
CA GLN A 62 -1.06 7.59 10.60
C GLN A 62 -2.20 8.27 9.82
N SER A 63 -2.24 8.10 8.50
CA SER A 63 -3.33 8.61 7.64
C SER A 63 -4.68 8.02 8.05
N ILE A 64 -4.75 6.73 8.34
CA ILE A 64 -5.98 6.09 8.84
C ILE A 64 -6.38 6.65 10.21
N HIS A 65 -5.43 6.83 11.12
CA HIS A 65 -5.77 7.30 12.46
C HIS A 65 -6.25 8.76 12.46
N ARG A 66 -5.48 9.67 11.85
CA ARG A 66 -5.78 11.11 11.86
C ARG A 66 -6.80 11.52 10.80
N GLY A 67 -6.73 10.90 9.61
CA GLY A 67 -7.60 11.22 8.48
C GLY A 67 -9.06 10.90 8.79
N PHE A 68 -9.36 9.70 9.30
CA PHE A 68 -10.74 9.32 9.65
C PHE A 68 -11.33 10.10 10.83
N GLU A 69 -10.50 10.60 11.76
CA GLU A 69 -10.95 11.50 12.83
C GLU A 69 -11.39 12.87 12.31
N GLN A 70 -10.71 13.38 11.28
CA GLN A 70 -10.98 14.68 10.67
C GLN A 70 -11.86 14.58 9.41
N GLU A 71 -12.34 13.38 9.09
CA GLU A 71 -13.03 13.10 7.84
C GLU A 71 -14.38 13.81 7.77
N THR A 72 -14.58 14.57 6.69
CA THR A 72 -15.82 15.31 6.44
C THR A 72 -16.87 14.42 5.77
N TRP A 73 -16.43 13.30 5.18
CA TRP A 73 -17.25 12.37 4.41
C TRP A 73 -17.91 13.03 3.19
N GLN A 74 -17.23 14.02 2.62
CA GLN A 74 -17.55 14.51 1.29
C GLN A 74 -17.13 13.45 0.26
N SER A 75 -17.96 13.27 -0.76
CA SER A 75 -17.66 12.33 -1.84
C SER A 75 -16.43 12.82 -2.60
N VAL A 76 -15.36 12.04 -2.56
CA VAL A 76 -14.19 12.18 -3.42
C VAL A 76 -14.12 10.90 -4.25
N ASN A 77 -14.31 11.01 -5.56
CA ASN A 77 -14.50 9.87 -6.45
C ASN A 77 -15.59 8.92 -5.92
N ASN A 78 -15.19 7.69 -5.57
CA ASN A 78 -16.06 6.62 -5.10
C ASN A 78 -16.00 6.45 -3.58
N GLY A 79 -15.29 7.31 -2.85
CA GLY A 79 -15.12 7.20 -1.40
C GLY A 79 -14.95 8.56 -0.73
N SER A 80 -14.09 8.61 0.29
CA SER A 80 -13.63 9.84 0.92
C SER A 80 -12.18 10.13 0.56
N ALA A 81 -11.71 11.35 0.84
CA ALA A 81 -10.32 11.72 0.61
C ALA A 81 -9.34 10.75 1.31
N THR A 82 -9.64 10.37 2.56
CA THR A 82 -8.79 9.46 3.33
C THR A 82 -8.80 8.04 2.76
N SER A 83 -9.96 7.52 2.36
CA SER A 83 -10.04 6.15 1.82
C SER A 83 -9.36 6.03 0.46
N GLU A 84 -9.52 7.02 -0.41
CA GLU A 84 -8.90 7.04 -1.74
C GLU A 84 -7.37 7.12 -1.64
N ASP A 85 -6.84 7.99 -0.76
CA ASP A 85 -5.39 8.07 -0.49
C ASP A 85 -4.84 6.75 0.06
N LEU A 86 -5.56 6.11 0.99
CA LEU A 86 -5.22 4.79 1.53
C LEU A 86 -5.11 3.74 0.42
N PHE A 87 -6.15 3.61 -0.42
CA PHE A 87 -6.18 2.59 -1.46
C PHE A 87 -5.13 2.85 -2.53
N TRP A 88 -4.93 4.11 -2.90
CA TRP A 88 -3.89 4.49 -3.85
C TRP A 88 -2.49 4.16 -3.33
N LYS A 89 -2.18 4.46 -2.07
CA LYS A 89 -0.87 4.13 -1.47
C LYS A 89 -0.63 2.62 -1.40
N LEU A 90 -1.64 1.85 -1.04
CA LEU A 90 -1.53 0.38 -1.00
C LEU A 90 -1.30 -0.20 -2.40
N ASP A 91 -2.04 0.26 -3.41
CA ASP A 91 -1.88 -0.18 -4.80
C ASP A 91 -0.50 0.21 -5.36
N ALA A 92 -0.08 1.46 -5.14
CA ALA A 92 1.24 1.95 -5.56
C ALA A 92 2.38 1.15 -4.91
N LEU A 93 2.24 0.77 -3.64
CA LEU A 93 3.26 -0.01 -2.92
C LEU A 93 3.30 -1.47 -3.39
N GLN A 94 2.16 -2.06 -3.74
CA GLN A 94 2.13 -3.37 -4.38
C GLN A 94 2.79 -3.36 -5.76
N MET A 95 2.47 -2.37 -6.60
CA MET A 95 3.11 -2.20 -7.90
C MET A 95 4.62 -2.00 -7.75
N PHE A 96 5.05 -1.19 -6.79
CA PHE A 96 6.47 -0.99 -6.49
C PHE A 96 7.19 -2.31 -6.22
N VAL A 97 6.69 -3.14 -5.30
CA VAL A 97 7.33 -4.43 -4.96
C VAL A 97 7.27 -5.43 -6.11
N LEU A 98 6.19 -5.43 -6.90
CA LEU A 98 6.09 -6.26 -8.11
C LEU A 98 7.15 -5.84 -9.14
N ASP A 99 7.27 -4.55 -9.42
CA ASP A 99 8.19 -4.00 -10.41
C ASP A 99 9.66 -4.11 -9.98
N LEU A 100 9.94 -4.27 -8.69
CA LEU A 100 11.29 -4.57 -8.19
C LEU A 100 11.83 -5.89 -8.73
N HIS A 101 10.96 -6.86 -9.06
CA HIS A 101 11.34 -8.15 -9.63
C HIS A 101 12.45 -8.87 -8.83
N TRP A 102 12.27 -8.94 -7.50
CA TRP A 102 13.36 -9.34 -6.62
C TRP A 102 13.93 -10.74 -6.98
N PRO A 103 15.25 -10.89 -7.15
CA PRO A 103 15.85 -12.14 -7.65
C PRO A 103 15.73 -13.31 -6.68
N GLU A 104 15.88 -13.04 -5.39
CA GLU A 104 15.82 -14.06 -4.34
C GLU A 104 14.35 -14.39 -4.00
N PRO A 105 13.89 -15.62 -4.28
CA PRO A 105 12.48 -15.97 -4.13
C PRO A 105 12.02 -15.95 -2.68
N GLU A 106 12.90 -16.25 -1.72
CA GLU A 106 12.58 -16.22 -0.29
C GLU A 106 12.28 -14.80 0.19
N PHE A 107 13.15 -13.83 -0.15
CA PHE A 107 12.93 -12.43 0.19
C PHE A 107 11.76 -11.83 -0.58
N ALA A 108 11.60 -12.15 -1.87
CA ALA A 108 10.45 -11.71 -2.67
C ALA A 108 9.13 -12.14 -2.03
N LYS A 109 9.05 -13.42 -1.63
CA LYS A 109 7.88 -13.97 -0.94
C LYS A 109 7.65 -13.31 0.42
N HIS A 110 8.72 -13.05 1.17
CA HIS A 110 8.61 -12.34 2.46
C HIS A 110 8.07 -10.92 2.29
N LEU A 111 8.55 -10.16 1.29
CA LEU A 111 8.02 -8.83 0.96
C LEU A 111 6.54 -8.90 0.58
N GLU A 112 6.17 -9.84 -0.29
CA GLU A 112 4.79 -10.01 -0.73
C GLU A 112 3.85 -10.37 0.44
N GLN A 113 4.24 -11.32 1.28
CA GLN A 113 3.50 -11.69 2.48
C GLN A 113 3.33 -10.51 3.44
N ARG A 114 4.39 -9.74 3.64
CA ARG A 114 4.35 -8.53 4.47
C ARG A 114 3.38 -7.50 3.89
N LEU A 115 3.41 -7.25 2.59
CA LEU A 115 2.47 -6.34 1.93
C LEU A 115 1.02 -6.80 2.04
N LYS A 116 0.76 -8.11 1.91
CA LYS A 116 -0.59 -8.68 2.07
C LYS A 116 -1.12 -8.46 3.49
N LEU A 117 -0.31 -8.76 4.50
CA LEU A 117 -0.69 -8.56 5.91
C LEU A 117 -0.96 -7.09 6.19
N MET A 118 -0.05 -6.22 5.78
CA MET A 118 -0.20 -4.78 5.94
C MET A 118 -1.46 -4.24 5.23
N ALA A 119 -1.72 -4.66 3.98
CA ALA A 119 -2.93 -4.28 3.25
C ALA A 119 -4.20 -4.76 3.97
N SER A 120 -4.20 -6.00 4.47
CA SER A 120 -5.32 -6.57 5.25
C SER A 120 -5.58 -5.77 6.53
N ASP A 121 -4.55 -5.52 7.33
CA ASP A 121 -4.66 -4.81 8.60
C ASP A 121 -5.13 -3.37 8.42
N MET A 122 -4.60 -2.67 7.41
CA MET A 122 -5.00 -1.31 7.08
C MET A 122 -6.42 -1.22 6.54
N MET A 123 -6.83 -2.21 5.73
CA MET A 123 -8.19 -2.30 5.23
C MET A 123 -9.18 -2.57 6.36
N GLU A 124 -8.85 -3.49 7.26
CA GLU A 124 -9.67 -3.77 8.44
C GLU A 124 -9.81 -2.52 9.33
N ALA A 125 -8.71 -1.79 9.54
CA ALA A 125 -8.69 -0.55 10.29
C ALA A 125 -9.55 0.55 9.65
N CYS A 126 -9.55 0.64 8.31
CA CYS A 126 -10.41 1.53 7.52
C CYS A 126 -11.91 1.17 7.67
N VAL A 127 -12.24 -0.12 7.49
CA VAL A 127 -13.61 -0.64 7.61
C VAL A 127 -14.17 -0.43 9.02
N LYS A 128 -13.38 -0.75 10.06
CA LYS A 128 -13.76 -0.56 11.46
C LYS A 128 -14.11 0.91 11.75
N ARG A 129 -13.25 1.85 11.35
CA ARG A 129 -13.48 3.30 11.57
C ARG A 129 -14.68 3.81 10.78
N THR A 130 -14.81 3.39 9.52
CA THR A 130 -15.95 3.76 8.67
C THR A 130 -17.27 3.27 9.27
N LYS A 131 -17.31 2.03 9.77
CA LYS A 131 -18.48 1.48 10.46
C LYS A 131 -18.82 2.27 11.73
N SER A 132 -17.84 2.58 12.57
CA SER A 132 -18.07 3.39 13.78
C SER A 132 -18.63 4.78 13.44
N ALA A 133 -18.10 5.43 12.41
CA ALA A 133 -18.60 6.73 11.94
C ALA A 133 -20.01 6.63 11.34
N PHE A 134 -20.29 5.56 10.60
CA PHE A 134 -21.62 5.24 10.07
C PHE A 134 -22.64 5.06 11.18
N ASP A 135 -22.36 4.22 12.18
CA ASP A 135 -23.25 3.96 13.31
C ASP A 135 -23.56 5.28 14.06
N ALA A 136 -22.54 6.10 14.31
CA ALA A 136 -22.70 7.40 14.96
C ALA A 136 -23.55 8.39 14.14
N LYS A 137 -23.39 8.44 12.81
CA LYS A 137 -24.23 9.28 11.94
C LYS A 137 -25.66 8.75 11.83
N MET A 138 -25.84 7.44 11.74
CA MET A 138 -27.16 6.81 11.64
C MET A 138 -27.98 7.02 12.92
N GLN A 139 -27.36 6.94 14.10
CA GLN A 139 -28.02 7.26 15.38
C GLN A 139 -28.47 8.73 15.49
N LYS A 140 -27.79 9.66 14.81
CA LYS A 140 -28.22 11.07 14.73
C LYS A 140 -29.34 11.25 13.70
N ALA A 141 -29.22 10.61 12.55
CA ALA A 141 -30.21 10.67 11.48
C ALA A 141 -31.57 10.08 11.88
N SER A 142 -31.58 9.01 12.70
CA SER A 142 -32.83 8.39 13.20
C SER A 142 -33.67 9.29 14.11
N LYS A 143 -33.07 10.38 14.64
CA LYS A 143 -33.75 11.40 15.43
C LYS A 143 -34.24 12.59 14.58
N SER A 144 -33.86 12.64 13.30
CA SER A 144 -34.30 13.69 12.37
C SER A 144 -35.66 13.33 11.75
N THR A 145 -36.49 14.33 11.52
CA THR A 145 -37.78 14.23 10.84
C THR A 145 -37.69 14.31 9.32
N ASP A 146 -36.48 14.50 8.76
CA ASP A 146 -36.31 14.70 7.32
C ASP A 146 -36.43 13.41 6.50
N PHE A 147 -36.43 12.22 7.15
CA PHE A 147 -36.52 10.88 6.55
C PHE A 147 -35.62 10.64 5.31
N ARG A 148 -34.60 11.47 5.10
CA ARG A 148 -33.66 11.41 3.98
C ARG A 148 -32.31 10.89 4.48
N VAL A 149 -31.71 9.98 3.70
CA VAL A 149 -30.36 9.49 3.98
C VAL A 149 -29.36 10.61 3.67
N PRO A 150 -28.51 11.02 4.63
CA PRO A 150 -27.48 12.03 4.37
C PRO A 150 -26.44 11.52 3.36
N LEU A 151 -25.97 12.38 2.46
CA LEU A 151 -24.98 12.02 1.44
C LEU A 151 -23.71 11.39 2.04
N SER A 152 -23.27 11.83 3.22
CA SER A 152 -22.11 11.25 3.89
C SER A 152 -22.28 9.77 4.26
N VAL A 153 -23.52 9.32 4.47
CA VAL A 153 -23.82 7.91 4.75
C VAL A 153 -23.66 7.08 3.47
N CYS A 154 -24.07 7.62 2.32
CA CYS A 154 -23.78 7.03 1.01
C CYS A 154 -22.27 6.94 0.76
N THR A 155 -21.51 8.00 1.07
CA THR A 155 -20.04 7.99 0.97
C THR A 155 -19.42 6.89 1.84
N MET A 156 -19.81 6.78 3.11
CA MET A 156 -19.36 5.71 4.00
C MET A 156 -19.65 4.31 3.43
N PHE A 157 -20.84 4.12 2.85
CA PHE A 157 -21.20 2.86 2.22
C PHE A 157 -20.33 2.56 0.99
N ASN A 158 -20.06 3.56 0.16
CA ASN A 158 -19.18 3.39 -0.99
C ASN A 158 -17.75 3.04 -0.55
N VAL A 159 -17.23 3.65 0.52
CA VAL A 159 -15.93 3.28 1.12
C VAL A 159 -15.90 1.81 1.54
N LEU A 160 -16.97 1.31 2.18
CA LEU A 160 -17.05 -0.11 2.56
C LEU A 160 -17.13 -1.05 1.34
N MET A 161 -17.86 -0.64 0.30
CA MET A 161 -17.97 -1.42 -0.95
C MET A 161 -16.64 -1.44 -1.70
N ASP A 162 -15.93 -0.33 -1.75
CA ASP A 162 -14.62 -0.26 -2.40
C ASP A 162 -13.56 -0.99 -1.59
N ALA A 163 -13.57 -0.88 -0.26
CA ALA A 163 -12.75 -1.69 0.63
C ALA A 163 -12.90 -3.20 0.35
N LYS A 164 -14.14 -3.67 0.16
CA LYS A 164 -14.41 -5.06 -0.22
C LYS A 164 -13.80 -5.42 -1.59
N LYS A 165 -13.94 -4.54 -2.59
CA LYS A 165 -13.37 -4.74 -3.93
C LYS A 165 -11.85 -4.78 -3.88
N GLN A 166 -11.24 -3.86 -3.13
CA GLN A 166 -9.79 -3.80 -2.95
C GLN A 166 -9.27 -5.00 -2.15
N CYS A 167 -9.96 -5.47 -1.11
CA CYS A 167 -9.62 -6.74 -0.45
C CYS A 167 -9.52 -7.90 -1.45
N SER A 168 -10.50 -8.04 -2.34
CA SER A 168 -10.47 -9.09 -3.36
C SER A 168 -9.33 -8.92 -4.36
N LYS A 169 -8.85 -7.71 -4.60
CA LYS A 169 -7.70 -7.44 -5.50
C LYS A 169 -6.36 -7.66 -4.79
N LEU A 170 -6.21 -7.09 -3.60
CA LEU A 170 -4.97 -7.01 -2.84
C LEU A 170 -4.66 -8.32 -2.07
N CYS A 171 -5.70 -9.07 -1.66
CA CYS A 171 -5.54 -10.30 -0.86
C CYS A 171 -5.68 -11.61 -1.66
N VAL A 172 -6.06 -11.56 -2.95
CA VAL A 172 -6.17 -12.75 -3.84
C VAL A 172 -4.97 -12.88 -4.76
N LEU A 173 -3.81 -12.35 -4.37
CA LEU A 173 -2.55 -12.78 -4.97
C LEU A 173 -2.22 -14.19 -4.46
N ASP A 174 -3.04 -15.20 -4.80
CA ASP A 174 -2.69 -16.60 -4.61
C ASP A 174 -2.82 -17.32 -5.96
N THR A 175 -1.70 -17.91 -6.37
CA THR A 175 -1.62 -19.11 -7.22
C THR A 175 -2.17 -18.98 -8.64
N GLY A 176 -1.48 -18.21 -9.49
CA GLY A 176 -1.85 -18.12 -10.90
C GLY A 176 -0.75 -17.63 -11.82
N GLN A 177 0.48 -18.14 -11.69
CA GLN A 177 1.40 -18.21 -12.84
C GLN A 177 2.03 -19.61 -12.85
N GLU A 178 1.68 -20.34 -13.90
CA GLU A 178 2.21 -21.65 -14.32
C GLU A 178 3.73 -21.63 -14.49
#